data_AF-A0A8C7PS79-F1
#
_entry.id   AF-A0A8C7PS79-F1
#
_cell.length_a   1.000
_cell.length_b   1.000
_cell.length_c   1.000
_cell.angle_alpha   90.00
_cell.angle_beta   90.00
_cell.angle_gamma   90.00
#
_symmetry.space_group_name_H-M   'P 1'
#
loop_
_entity.id
_entity.type
_entity.pdbx_description
1 polymer ?
#
loop_
_entity_poly.entity_id
_entity_poly.type
_entity_poly.pdbx_seq_one_letter_code
_entity_poly.pdbx_strand_id
1 'polypeptide(L)'
;LTIMMNFSLMRDLDNRTEEKKGEIDKLAEEYISSVRNLATEQRVVHLQKIQSAYCKCKEFSDDKVQLAMQTYEMVDKHIRRLDADLARFENELKEKLEVSGYDSPEGRGLKKGEGRGLREKRGPKGRGRKSSDEDSPRKKKLKNSPELSDALPMQPSDVLDMPVDPNEPTYCLCHQVSYGEMIGCDNPDCPIEWFHFACVDLATKPKGKWFCPRCTQDKKKK
;
A
#
# COMPACT_ATOMS: atom_id res chain seq x y z
N LEU A 1 16.00 -5.33 6.94
CA LEU A 1 17.24 -5.70 6.20
C LEU A 1 16.94 -6.18 4.78
N THR A 2 16.14 -7.24 4.59
CA THR A 2 15.81 -7.78 3.24
C THR A 2 15.09 -6.78 2.34
N ILE A 3 14.11 -6.03 2.87
CA ILE A 3 13.36 -5.04 2.07
C ILE A 3 14.26 -3.91 1.54
N MET A 4 15.14 -3.39 2.39
CA MET A 4 16.11 -2.35 1.98
C MET A 4 17.08 -2.85 0.90
N MET A 5 17.52 -4.11 1.01
CA MET A 5 18.37 -4.73 0.00
C MET A 5 17.64 -4.87 -1.35
N ASN A 6 16.36 -5.26 -1.33
CA ASN A 6 15.54 -5.32 -2.54
C ASN A 6 15.35 -3.94 -3.19
N PHE A 7 15.15 -2.88 -2.40
CA PHE A 7 15.06 -1.52 -2.95
C PHE A 7 16.37 -1.04 -3.58
N SER A 8 17.52 -1.38 -2.98
CA SER A 8 18.83 -1.08 -3.58
C SER A 8 18.98 -1.81 -4.91
N LEU A 9 18.67 -3.11 -4.95
CA LEU A 9 18.77 -3.91 -6.17
C LEU A 9 17.80 -3.43 -7.26
N MET A 10 16.59 -3.01 -6.88
CA MET A 10 15.63 -2.43 -7.82
C MET A 10 16.14 -1.12 -8.42
N ARG A 11 16.76 -0.25 -7.61
CA ARG A 11 17.40 0.98 -8.11
C ARG A 11 18.55 0.68 -9.06
N ASP A 12 19.34 -0.35 -8.77
CA ASP A 12 20.45 -0.77 -9.65
C ASP A 12 19.92 -1.29 -11.00
N LEU A 13 18.85 -2.09 -10.99
CA LEU A 13 18.17 -2.55 -12.21
C LEU A 13 17.56 -1.39 -13.00
N ASP A 14 17.03 -0.38 -12.32
CA ASP A 14 16.50 0.84 -12.95
C ASP A 14 17.58 1.62 -13.66
N ASN A 15 18.70 1.86 -12.98
CA ASN A 15 19.85 2.54 -13.57
C ASN A 15 20.38 1.80 -14.80
N ARG A 16 20.50 0.47 -14.74
CA ARG A 16 20.93 -0.36 -15.89
C ARG A 16 19.94 -0.33 -17.04
N THR A 17 18.64 -0.29 -16.73
CA THR A 17 17.58 -0.18 -17.74
C THR A 17 17.65 1.17 -18.45
N GLU A 18 17.79 2.28 -17.71
CA GLU A 18 17.93 3.62 -18.30
C GLU A 18 19.23 3.79 -19.08
N GLU A 19 20.34 3.21 -18.62
CA GLU A 19 21.59 3.18 -19.38
C GLU A 19 21.39 2.48 -20.74
N LYS A 20 20.71 1.32 -20.75
CA LYS A 20 20.43 0.60 -22.00
C LYS A 20 19.46 1.35 -22.91
N LYS A 21 18.45 2.04 -22.37
CA LYS A 21 17.59 2.93 -23.17
C LYS A 21 18.39 4.04 -23.82
N GLY A 22 19.26 4.72 -23.07
CA GLY A 22 20.14 5.75 -23.62
C GLY A 22 21.12 5.22 -24.67
N GLU A 23 21.62 4.00 -24.53
CA GLU A 23 22.42 3.32 -25.57
C GLU A 23 21.60 3.05 -26.84
N ILE A 24 20.37 2.55 -26.69
CA ILE A 24 19.44 2.29 -27.80
C ILE A 24 19.14 3.60 -28.54
N ASP A 25 18.83 4.68 -27.83
CA ASP A 25 18.53 5.98 -28.42
C ASP A 25 19.72 6.51 -29.23
N LYS A 26 20.94 6.45 -28.67
CA LYS A 26 22.16 6.82 -29.37
C LYS A 26 22.40 5.98 -30.64
N LEU A 27 22.26 4.66 -30.54
CA LEU A 27 22.43 3.77 -31.69
C LEU A 27 21.37 4.03 -32.77
N ALA A 28 20.13 4.36 -32.37
CA ALA A 28 19.05 4.71 -33.27
C ALA A 28 19.31 6.06 -33.97
N GLU A 29 19.74 7.09 -33.24
CA GLU A 29 20.11 8.39 -33.79
C GLU A 29 21.29 8.28 -34.79
N GLU A 30 22.34 7.53 -34.42
CA GLU A 30 23.47 7.25 -35.29
C GLU A 30 23.03 6.52 -36.57
N TYR A 31 22.16 5.51 -36.45
CA TYR A 31 21.62 4.80 -37.59
C TYR A 31 20.81 5.73 -38.50
N ILE A 32 19.85 6.50 -37.95
CA ILE A 32 18.99 7.39 -38.72
C ILE A 32 19.80 8.46 -39.46
N SER A 33 20.84 9.01 -38.82
CA SER A 33 21.71 10.03 -39.43
C SER A 33 22.61 9.49 -40.53
N SER A 34 23.04 8.23 -40.46
CA SER A 34 23.99 7.63 -41.39
C SER A 34 23.38 6.67 -42.43
N VAL A 35 22.13 6.22 -42.26
CA VAL A 35 21.51 5.11 -43.05
C VAL A 35 21.61 5.27 -44.56
N ARG A 36 21.51 6.51 -45.08
CA ARG A 36 21.58 6.79 -46.52
C ARG A 36 22.95 6.47 -47.12
N ASN A 37 24.00 6.53 -46.31
CA ASN A 37 25.39 6.32 -46.71
C ASN A 37 25.92 4.93 -46.34
N LEU A 38 25.13 4.11 -45.64
CA LEU A 38 25.52 2.76 -45.24
C LEU A 38 25.17 1.71 -46.29
N ALA A 39 26.10 0.77 -46.51
CA ALA A 39 25.84 -0.44 -47.29
C ALA A 39 24.86 -1.38 -46.58
N THR A 40 24.18 -2.26 -47.32
CA THR A 40 23.16 -3.17 -46.77
C THR A 40 23.69 -4.00 -45.60
N GLU A 41 24.90 -4.54 -45.71
CA GLU A 41 25.53 -5.34 -44.66
C GLU A 41 25.77 -4.52 -43.37
N GLN A 42 26.24 -3.28 -43.51
CA GLN A 42 26.44 -2.37 -42.38
C GLN A 42 25.11 -2.01 -41.69
N ARG A 43 24.03 -1.86 -42.47
CA ARG A 43 22.69 -1.61 -41.91
C ARG A 43 22.22 -2.80 -41.07
N VAL A 44 22.43 -4.03 -41.54
CA VAL A 44 22.08 -5.24 -40.79
C VAL A 44 22.86 -5.29 -39.47
N VAL A 45 24.17 -5.00 -39.50
CA VAL A 45 25.01 -4.97 -38.29
C VAL A 45 24.54 -3.90 -37.29
N HIS A 46 24.17 -2.70 -37.74
CA HIS A 46 23.61 -1.67 -36.86
C HIS A 46 22.29 -2.11 -36.22
N LEU A 47 21.37 -2.66 -37.01
CA LEU A 47 20.09 -3.14 -36.50
C LEU A 47 20.26 -4.30 -35.51
N GLN A 48 21.22 -5.20 -35.73
CA GLN A 48 21.56 -6.26 -34.77
C GLN A 48 22.08 -5.71 -33.44
N LYS A 49 22.89 -4.63 -33.46
CA LYS A 49 23.34 -3.97 -32.22
C LYS A 49 22.16 -3.37 -31.45
N ILE A 50 21.27 -2.64 -32.13
CA ILE A 50 20.06 -2.06 -31.52
C ILE A 50 19.18 -3.18 -30.94
N GLN A 51 18.97 -4.26 -31.68
CA GLN A 51 18.17 -5.40 -31.23
C GLN A 51 18.79 -6.07 -29.99
N SER A 52 20.11 -6.26 -29.96
CA SER A 52 20.81 -6.84 -28.81
C SER A 52 20.68 -5.96 -27.57
N ALA A 53 20.87 -4.64 -27.71
CA ALA A 53 20.68 -3.68 -26.63
C ALA A 53 19.23 -3.68 -26.11
N TYR A 54 18.24 -3.76 -27.03
CA TYR A 54 16.83 -3.86 -26.67
C TYR A 54 16.50 -5.15 -25.91
N CYS A 55 17.01 -6.30 -26.36
CA CYS A 55 16.86 -7.57 -25.64
C CYS A 55 17.42 -7.46 -24.22
N LYS A 56 18.60 -6.86 -24.05
CA LYS A 56 19.21 -6.67 -22.73
C LYS A 56 18.41 -5.71 -21.84
N CYS A 57 17.91 -4.61 -22.41
CA CYS A 57 17.03 -3.67 -21.71
C CYS A 57 15.76 -4.37 -21.21
N LYS A 58 15.17 -5.23 -22.04
CA LYS A 58 14.00 -6.02 -21.68
C LYS A 58 14.30 -6.99 -20.54
N GLU A 59 15.42 -7.70 -20.58
CA GLU A 59 15.83 -8.61 -19.50
C GLU A 59 15.91 -7.87 -18.15
N PHE A 60 16.57 -6.72 -18.10
CA PHE A 60 16.63 -5.92 -16.86
C PHE A 60 15.24 -5.44 -16.40
N SER A 61 14.35 -5.12 -17.34
CA SER A 61 12.99 -4.71 -17.04
C SER A 61 12.16 -5.87 -16.47
N ASP A 62 12.31 -7.08 -17.02
CA ASP A 62 11.63 -8.29 -16.55
C ASP A 62 12.13 -8.67 -15.14
N ASP A 63 13.45 -8.61 -14.90
CA ASP A 63 14.05 -8.84 -13.58
C ASP A 63 13.53 -7.84 -12.53
N LYS A 64 13.37 -6.56 -12.91
CA LYS A 64 12.79 -5.53 -12.05
C LYS A 64 11.36 -5.89 -11.63
N VAL A 65 10.53 -6.32 -12.59
CA VAL A 65 9.14 -6.72 -12.32
C VAL A 65 9.10 -7.90 -11.35
N GLN A 66 9.95 -8.90 -11.56
CA GLN A 66 10.02 -10.06 -10.66
C GLN A 66 10.44 -9.65 -9.25
N LEU A 67 11.44 -8.79 -9.11
CA LEU A 67 11.90 -8.29 -7.80
C LEU A 67 10.80 -7.48 -7.08
N ALA A 68 10.05 -6.67 -7.82
CA ALA A 68 8.92 -5.93 -7.29
C ALA A 68 7.81 -6.86 -6.79
N MET A 69 7.47 -7.89 -7.55
CA MET A 69 6.51 -8.91 -7.14
C MET A 69 6.95 -9.64 -5.86
N GLN A 70 8.20 -10.10 -5.80
CA GLN A 70 8.74 -10.76 -4.61
C GLN A 70 8.71 -9.84 -3.36
N THR A 71 9.02 -8.56 -3.55
CA THR A 71 8.98 -7.58 -2.47
C THR A 71 7.56 -7.34 -2.00
N TYR A 72 6.60 -7.23 -2.93
CA TYR A 72 5.18 -7.10 -2.60
C TYR A 72 4.65 -8.32 -1.83
N GLU A 73 4.94 -9.53 -2.29
CA GLU A 73 4.52 -10.77 -1.61
C GLU A 73 5.10 -10.90 -0.20
N MET A 74 6.35 -10.49 -0.01
CA MET A 74 6.98 -10.45 1.30
C MET A 74 6.24 -9.50 2.25
N VAL A 75 5.90 -8.29 1.78
CA VAL A 75 5.15 -7.30 2.56
C VAL A 75 3.74 -7.80 2.87
N ASP A 76 3.01 -8.36 1.89
CA ASP A 76 1.68 -8.94 2.09
C ASP A 76 1.69 -10.05 3.15
N LYS A 77 2.72 -10.90 3.14
CA LYS A 77 2.90 -11.92 4.18
C LYS A 77 3.08 -11.33 5.58
N HIS A 78 3.77 -10.19 5.69
CA HIS A 78 3.90 -9.48 6.96
C HIS A 78 2.58 -8.86 7.41
N ILE A 79 1.83 -8.24 6.50
CA ILE A 79 0.51 -7.67 6.77
C ILE A 79 -0.43 -8.75 7.32
N ARG A 80 -0.60 -9.87 6.61
CA ARG A 80 -1.49 -10.96 7.06
C ARG A 80 -1.10 -11.56 8.40
N ARG A 81 0.20 -11.58 8.72
CA ARG A 81 0.68 -12.06 10.01
C ARG A 81 0.28 -11.10 11.11
N LEU A 82 0.49 -9.81 10.91
CA LEU A 82 0.08 -8.77 11.86
C LEU A 82 -1.44 -8.77 12.05
N ASP A 83 -2.22 -8.88 10.97
CA ASP A 83 -3.68 -8.98 11.05
C ASP A 83 -4.14 -10.19 11.86
N ALA A 84 -3.49 -11.35 11.68
CA ALA A 84 -3.80 -12.56 12.44
C ALA A 84 -3.42 -12.43 13.93
N ASP A 85 -2.32 -11.75 14.23
CA ASP A 85 -1.90 -11.50 15.61
C ASP A 85 -2.85 -10.50 16.29
N LEU A 86 -3.27 -9.44 15.60
CA LEU A 86 -4.30 -8.49 16.06
C LEU A 86 -5.62 -9.20 16.37
N ALA A 87 -6.12 -10.03 15.45
CA ALA A 87 -7.35 -10.79 15.66
C ALA A 87 -7.27 -11.73 16.89
N ARG A 88 -6.09 -12.32 17.17
CA ARG A 88 -5.88 -13.11 18.38
C ARG A 88 -5.93 -12.25 19.63
N PHE A 89 -5.25 -11.10 19.64
CA PHE A 89 -5.27 -10.19 20.77
C PHE A 89 -6.67 -9.64 21.08
N GLU A 90 -7.45 -9.29 20.05
CA GLU A 90 -8.84 -8.86 20.20
C GLU A 90 -9.69 -9.97 20.86
N ASN A 91 -9.49 -11.22 20.44
CA ASN A 91 -10.25 -12.35 20.97
C ASN A 91 -9.86 -12.68 22.42
N GLU A 92 -8.57 -12.60 22.77
CA GLU A 92 -8.09 -12.75 24.16
C GLU A 92 -8.62 -11.64 25.08
N LEU A 93 -8.70 -10.40 24.57
CA LEU A 93 -9.25 -9.28 25.34
C LEU A 93 -10.75 -9.48 25.60
N LYS A 94 -11.48 -9.96 24.59
CA LYS A 94 -12.90 -10.31 24.72
C LYS A 94 -13.12 -11.42 25.74
N GLU A 95 -12.32 -12.49 25.69
CA GLU A 95 -12.40 -13.60 26.66
C GLU A 95 -12.11 -13.13 28.09
N LYS A 96 -11.07 -12.30 28.30
CA LYS A 96 -10.75 -11.72 29.61
C LYS A 96 -11.87 -10.84 30.15
N LEU A 97 -12.52 -10.07 29.27
CA LEU A 97 -13.66 -9.24 29.64
C LEU A 97 -14.85 -10.11 30.07
N GLU A 98 -15.16 -11.19 29.33
CA GLU A 98 -16.22 -12.15 29.66
C GLU A 98 -15.94 -12.91 30.97
N VAL A 99 -14.68 -13.26 31.26
CA VAL A 99 -14.27 -13.89 32.52
C VAL A 99 -14.36 -12.94 33.72
N SER A 100 -14.07 -11.65 33.54
CA SER A 100 -14.18 -10.64 34.61
C SER A 100 -15.61 -10.25 34.97
N GLY A 101 -16.57 -10.53 34.09
CA GLY A 101 -18.00 -10.25 34.28
C GLY A 101 -18.76 -11.29 35.12
N TYR A 102 -18.09 -12.33 35.63
CA TYR A 102 -18.70 -13.43 36.38
C TYR A 102 -18.15 -13.54 37.81
N ASP A 103 -18.17 -12.43 38.56
CA ASP A 103 -18.16 -12.48 40.03
C ASP A 103 -19.12 -11.41 40.58
N SER A 104 -20.40 -11.78 40.66
CA SER A 104 -21.34 -11.13 41.56
C SER A 104 -22.42 -12.14 41.97
N PRO A 105 -22.36 -12.71 43.20
CA PRO A 105 -23.41 -13.55 43.72
C PRO A 105 -24.54 -12.68 44.33
N GLU A 106 -25.78 -13.14 44.10
CA GLU A 106 -27.06 -12.72 44.72
C GLU A 106 -27.87 -11.55 44.13
N GLY A 107 -29.09 -11.85 43.64
CA GLY A 107 -30.24 -10.95 43.82
C GLY A 107 -31.37 -10.90 42.76
N ARG A 108 -32.34 -11.83 42.85
CA ARG A 108 -33.81 -11.68 42.55
C ARG A 108 -34.32 -11.30 41.13
N GLY A 109 -35.00 -12.28 40.49
CA GLY A 109 -36.48 -12.31 40.41
C GLY A 109 -37.25 -11.74 39.20
N LEU A 110 -38.05 -12.64 38.55
CA LEU A 110 -39.31 -12.45 37.78
C LEU A 110 -39.18 -11.82 36.36
N LYS A 111 -39.89 -12.22 35.28
CA LYS A 111 -40.90 -13.25 34.98
C LYS A 111 -41.06 -13.40 33.44
N LYS A 112 -41.09 -14.66 32.96
CA LYS A 112 -42.02 -15.32 32.01
C LYS A 112 -42.62 -14.59 30.78
N GLY A 113 -42.51 -15.25 29.62
CA GLY A 113 -43.45 -15.24 28.48
C GLY A 113 -43.03 -16.28 27.42
N GLU A 114 -43.28 -17.58 27.64
CA GLU A 114 -44.31 -18.42 27.00
C GLU A 114 -44.40 -18.41 25.46
N GLY A 115 -44.07 -19.57 24.88
CA GLY A 115 -44.40 -19.97 23.51
C GLY A 115 -44.06 -21.46 23.29
N ARG A 116 -45.04 -22.35 23.53
CA ARG A 116 -44.95 -23.82 23.38
C ARG A 116 -45.04 -24.25 21.91
N GLY A 117 -44.36 -25.34 21.56
CA GLY A 117 -44.58 -26.10 20.32
C GLY A 117 -43.79 -27.41 20.27
N LEU A 118 -44.36 -28.47 20.86
CA LEU A 118 -43.84 -29.83 20.98
C LEU A 118 -44.04 -30.65 19.69
N ARG A 119 -43.04 -31.40 19.22
CA ARG A 119 -43.22 -32.81 18.82
C ARG A 119 -41.91 -33.58 18.59
N GLU A 120 -41.81 -34.71 19.30
CA GLU A 120 -40.81 -35.78 19.20
C GLU A 120 -40.72 -36.42 17.80
N LYS A 121 -39.54 -36.98 17.48
CA LYS A 121 -39.39 -38.42 17.16
C LYS A 121 -37.93 -38.90 17.22
N ARG A 122 -37.81 -40.18 17.58
CA ARG A 122 -36.65 -40.92 18.11
C ARG A 122 -35.64 -41.43 17.05
N GLY A 123 -34.34 -41.34 17.40
CA GLY A 123 -33.21 -42.30 17.21
C GLY A 123 -32.86 -42.91 15.83
N PRO A 124 -31.80 -43.76 15.72
CA PRO A 124 -30.56 -43.85 16.49
C PRO A 124 -29.24 -44.01 15.65
N LYS A 125 -28.11 -43.79 16.32
CA LYS A 125 -26.73 -44.37 16.19
C LYS A 125 -26.36 -45.31 15.02
N GLY A 126 -25.21 -45.04 14.39
CA GLY A 126 -24.34 -46.01 13.66
C GLY A 126 -23.17 -45.28 12.96
N ARG A 127 -21.91 -45.33 13.44
CA ARG A 127 -20.87 -46.37 13.33
C ARG A 127 -20.18 -46.45 11.94
N GLY A 128 -19.06 -45.73 11.81
CA GLY A 128 -17.78 -46.31 11.38
C GLY A 128 -17.37 -46.28 9.89
N ARG A 129 -16.08 -45.93 9.73
CA ARG A 129 -15.10 -46.38 8.71
C ARG A 129 -15.09 -45.75 7.30
N LYS A 130 -13.97 -45.04 7.06
CA LYS A 130 -12.82 -45.43 6.21
C LYS A 130 -12.76 -44.91 4.76
N SER A 131 -11.76 -44.04 4.57
CA SER A 131 -10.71 -44.01 3.52
C SER A 131 -11.00 -43.54 2.10
N SER A 132 -10.02 -42.73 1.65
CA SER A 132 -9.34 -42.78 0.36
C SER A 132 -9.74 -41.83 -0.77
N ASP A 133 -8.73 -41.00 -1.08
CA ASP A 133 -8.10 -40.79 -2.39
C ASP A 133 -8.69 -39.80 -3.42
N GLU A 134 -7.74 -38.97 -3.88
CA GLU A 134 -7.50 -38.46 -5.24
C GLU A 134 -8.36 -37.32 -5.85
N ASP A 135 -7.66 -36.19 -5.97
CA ASP A 135 -7.40 -35.38 -7.18
C ASP A 135 -8.54 -34.77 -8.01
N SER A 136 -8.62 -33.42 -7.91
CA SER A 136 -8.70 -32.38 -8.96
C SER A 136 -9.66 -32.55 -10.18
N PRO A 137 -9.75 -31.58 -11.12
CA PRO A 137 -9.91 -30.12 -11.02
C PRO A 137 -11.15 -29.63 -11.83
N ARG A 138 -11.65 -28.40 -11.58
CA ARG A 138 -11.97 -27.34 -12.61
C ARG A 138 -13.07 -26.34 -12.19
N LYS A 139 -12.67 -25.06 -12.25
CA LYS A 139 -13.30 -23.88 -12.91
C LYS A 139 -14.81 -23.63 -12.75
N LYS A 140 -15.15 -22.44 -12.23
CA LYS A 140 -16.13 -21.44 -12.77
C LYS A 140 -16.04 -20.16 -11.91
N LYS A 141 -15.43 -19.08 -12.41
CA LYS A 141 -16.09 -17.89 -13.01
C LYS A 141 -17.36 -17.40 -12.29
N LEU A 142 -17.20 -16.27 -11.61
CA LEU A 142 -18.02 -15.04 -11.62
C LEU A 142 -19.53 -15.20 -11.40
N LYS A 143 -20.09 -14.56 -10.37
CA LYS A 143 -20.72 -13.21 -10.46
C LYS A 143 -21.39 -12.78 -9.14
N ASN A 144 -21.46 -11.46 -8.97
CA ASN A 144 -22.40 -10.65 -8.17
C ASN A 144 -21.94 -10.12 -6.80
N SER A 145 -21.76 -8.79 -6.80
CA SER A 145 -21.91 -7.85 -5.68
C SER A 145 -23.34 -7.93 -5.09
N PRO A 146 -23.53 -7.52 -3.83
CA PRO A 146 -24.04 -6.16 -3.64
C PRO A 146 -23.30 -5.32 -2.60
N GLU A 147 -23.38 -4.03 -2.90
CA GLU A 147 -23.00 -2.83 -2.19
C GLU A 147 -23.62 -2.65 -0.79
N LEU A 148 -22.81 -2.05 0.09
CA LEU A 148 -23.12 -0.97 1.05
C LEU A 148 -24.13 -1.22 2.19
N SER A 149 -23.61 -1.30 3.41
CA SER A 149 -23.87 -0.33 4.50
C SER A 149 -23.33 -0.87 5.82
N ASP A 150 -22.33 -0.23 6.41
CA ASP A 150 -22.45 0.40 7.74
C ASP A 150 -21.13 1.12 8.06
N ALA A 151 -21.19 2.45 8.08
CA ALA A 151 -20.12 3.31 8.54
C ALA A 151 -20.23 3.42 10.07
N LEU A 152 -19.34 2.76 10.79
CA LEU A 152 -19.15 3.03 12.21
C LEU A 152 -18.16 4.21 12.38
N PRO A 153 -18.44 5.19 13.26
CA PRO A 153 -17.60 6.35 13.45
C PRO A 153 -16.28 5.95 14.14
N MET A 154 -15.17 6.00 13.39
CA MET A 154 -13.83 5.79 13.95
C MET A 154 -13.51 6.91 14.95
N GLN A 155 -13.17 6.51 16.18
CA GLN A 155 -12.64 7.39 17.21
C GLN A 155 -11.20 7.81 16.85
N PRO A 156 -10.72 9.01 17.24
CA PRO A 156 -9.45 9.56 16.76
C PRO A 156 -8.17 8.98 17.41
N SER A 157 -8.26 7.91 18.19
CA SER A 157 -7.20 7.54 19.15
C SER A 157 -6.31 6.36 18.79
N ASP A 158 -6.56 5.64 17.69
CA ASP A 158 -5.81 4.41 17.36
C ASP A 158 -4.76 4.58 16.24
N VAL A 159 -4.23 5.80 16.08
CA VAL A 159 -3.13 6.10 15.15
C VAL A 159 -1.93 6.67 15.89
N LEU A 160 -1.42 5.98 16.90
CA LEU A 160 -0.11 6.23 17.50
C LEU A 160 0.42 4.85 17.92
N ASP A 161 1.41 4.23 17.29
CA ASP A 161 2.80 4.68 17.23
C ASP A 161 3.55 3.70 16.29
N MET A 162 3.56 4.00 15.00
CA MET A 162 4.55 3.41 14.10
C MET A 162 5.70 4.42 14.04
N PRO A 163 6.93 4.05 14.45
CA PRO A 163 8.02 5.02 14.57
C PRO A 163 8.23 5.71 13.23
N VAL A 164 7.99 7.02 13.22
CA VAL A 164 8.19 7.90 12.07
C VAL A 164 9.62 7.70 11.57
N ASP A 165 9.75 7.35 10.29
CA ASP A 165 11.04 7.14 9.63
C ASP A 165 11.89 8.41 9.84
N PRO A 166 13.05 8.32 10.54
CA PRO A 166 13.91 9.47 10.82
C PRO A 166 14.45 10.19 9.58
N ASN A 167 14.24 9.65 8.38
CA ASN A 167 14.71 10.21 7.12
C ASN A 167 13.60 10.95 6.32
N GLU A 168 12.39 11.10 6.86
CA GLU A 168 11.34 11.88 6.19
C GLU A 168 11.44 13.38 6.52
N PRO A 169 11.62 14.28 5.51
CA PRO A 169 11.71 15.72 5.74
C PRO A 169 10.41 16.24 6.37
N THR A 170 10.55 17.00 7.46
CA THR A 170 9.41 17.60 8.16
C THR A 170 9.06 18.95 7.56
N TYR A 171 7.75 19.19 7.42
CA TYR A 171 7.19 20.40 6.85
C TYR A 171 6.22 21.05 7.83
N CYS A 172 5.70 22.22 7.45
CA CYS A 172 4.74 23.01 8.21
C CYS A 172 5.27 23.49 9.58
N LEU A 173 4.46 24.31 10.26
CA LEU A 173 4.73 24.77 11.63
C LEU A 173 4.63 23.64 12.66
N CYS A 174 3.99 22.53 12.30
CA CYS A 174 3.85 21.36 13.17
C CYS A 174 5.07 20.43 13.13
N HIS A 175 6.06 20.67 12.26
CA HIS A 175 7.24 19.82 12.10
C HIS A 175 6.86 18.34 11.90
N GLN A 176 5.81 18.09 11.11
CA GLN A 176 5.36 16.75 10.78
C GLN A 176 5.64 16.47 9.30
N VAL A 177 5.58 15.20 8.93
CA VAL A 177 5.65 14.74 7.54
C VAL A 177 4.50 15.33 6.72
N SER A 178 4.61 15.26 5.39
CA SER A 178 3.52 15.71 4.51
C SER A 178 2.28 14.84 4.66
N TYR A 179 1.14 15.43 5.03
CA TYR A 179 -0.14 14.72 5.08
C TYR A 179 -1.30 15.57 4.56
N GLY A 180 -2.28 14.91 3.94
CA GLY A 180 -3.49 15.57 3.44
C GLY A 180 -3.22 16.65 2.38
N GLU A 181 -4.02 17.72 2.38
CA GLU A 181 -3.85 18.86 1.48
C GLU A 181 -2.78 19.83 2.00
N MET A 182 -1.85 20.21 1.12
CA MET A 182 -0.74 21.10 1.44
C MET A 182 -0.69 22.32 0.51
N ILE A 183 -0.25 23.45 1.05
CA ILE A 183 -0.03 24.70 0.32
C ILE A 183 1.43 25.15 0.41
N GLY A 184 1.97 25.60 -0.72
CA GLY A 184 3.27 26.22 -0.81
C GLY A 184 3.20 27.72 -0.52
N CYS A 185 4.15 28.24 0.25
CA CYS A 185 4.34 29.67 0.44
C CYS A 185 5.03 30.27 -0.80
N ASP A 186 4.43 31.29 -1.42
CA ASP A 186 4.99 31.97 -2.59
C ASP A 186 6.20 32.88 -2.28
N ASN A 187 6.73 32.85 -1.05
CA ASN A 187 7.95 33.58 -0.70
C ASN A 187 9.18 32.68 -0.93
N PRO A 188 10.09 33.02 -1.86
CA PRO A 188 11.25 32.18 -2.16
C PRO A 188 12.25 32.09 -1.01
N ASP A 189 12.21 33.03 -0.06
CA ASP A 189 13.03 33.02 1.15
C ASP A 189 12.33 32.35 2.35
N CYS A 190 11.28 31.55 2.12
CA CYS A 190 10.57 30.86 3.20
C CYS A 190 11.34 29.59 3.61
N PRO A 191 11.73 29.41 4.89
CA PRO A 191 12.54 28.26 5.30
C PRO A 191 11.77 26.93 5.35
N ILE A 192 10.43 26.95 5.35
CA ILE A 192 9.58 25.75 5.47
C ILE A 192 8.91 25.41 4.14
N GLU A 193 8.60 26.42 3.33
CA GLU A 193 7.96 26.34 2.01
C GLU A 193 6.56 25.70 1.97
N TRP A 194 6.28 24.63 2.71
CA TRP A 194 5.06 23.83 2.63
C TRP A 194 4.31 23.74 3.96
N PHE A 195 2.99 23.89 3.91
CA PHE A 195 2.12 23.92 5.09
C PHE A 195 0.85 23.09 4.88
N HIS A 196 0.40 22.39 5.92
CA HIS A 196 -0.88 21.66 5.90
C HIS A 196 -2.05 22.62 5.97
N PHE A 197 -3.09 22.36 5.19
CA PHE A 197 -4.33 23.14 5.19
C PHE A 197 -4.91 23.33 6.60
N ALA A 198 -4.98 22.25 7.38
CA ALA A 198 -5.45 22.27 8.76
C ALA A 198 -4.56 23.08 9.71
N CYS A 199 -3.26 23.20 9.44
CA CYS A 199 -2.32 23.96 10.28
C CYS A 199 -2.32 25.47 9.98
N VAL A 200 -2.87 25.88 8.83
CA VAL A 200 -2.96 27.29 8.41
C VAL A 200 -4.40 27.73 8.14
N ASP A 201 -5.37 27.00 8.71
CA ASP A 201 -6.81 27.27 8.64
C ASP A 201 -7.35 27.45 7.21
N LEU A 202 -6.81 26.69 6.25
CA LEU A 202 -7.33 26.63 4.89
C LEU A 202 -8.24 25.42 4.74
N ALA A 203 -9.46 25.63 4.24
CA ALA A 203 -10.38 24.55 3.90
C ALA A 203 -10.38 24.22 2.40
N THR A 204 -9.90 25.14 1.56
CA THR A 204 -9.82 24.96 0.09
C THR A 204 -8.62 25.74 -0.45
N LYS A 205 -8.11 25.32 -1.61
CA LYS A 205 -7.02 26.01 -2.29
C LYS A 205 -7.39 27.47 -2.56
N PRO A 206 -6.65 28.45 -1.99
CA PRO A 206 -6.90 29.86 -2.25
C PRO A 206 -6.62 30.19 -3.72
N LYS A 207 -7.38 31.13 -4.27
CA LYS A 207 -7.16 31.63 -5.63
C LYS A 207 -6.09 32.72 -5.61
N GLY A 208 -4.92 32.45 -6.18
CA GLY A 208 -3.82 33.40 -6.29
C GLY A 208 -2.64 33.07 -5.39
N LYS A 209 -1.80 34.07 -5.11
CA LYS A 209 -0.58 33.90 -4.30
C LYS A 209 -0.93 33.80 -2.81
N TRP A 210 -0.36 32.81 -2.13
CA TRP A 210 -0.52 32.59 -0.70
C TRP A 210 0.82 32.69 0.03
N PHE A 211 0.79 33.29 1.21
CA PHE A 211 1.97 33.47 2.05
C PHE A 211 1.68 32.92 3.44
N CYS A 212 2.66 32.26 4.05
CA CYS A 212 2.52 31.72 5.39
C CYS A 212 2.44 32.84 6.45
N PRO A 213 1.96 32.54 7.68
CA PRO A 213 1.83 33.53 8.74
C PRO A 213 3.13 34.27 9.07
N ARG A 214 4.30 33.61 8.93
CA ARG A 214 5.62 34.23 9.13
C ARG A 214 5.93 35.25 8.02
N CYS A 215 5.89 34.82 6.76
CA CYS A 215 6.16 35.70 5.62
C CYS A 215 5.16 36.86 5.47
N THR A 216 3.91 36.67 5.92
CA THR A 216 2.90 37.73 5.93
C THR A 216 3.21 38.80 6.99
N GLN A 217 3.75 38.42 8.16
CA GLN A 217 4.17 39.36 9.20
C GLN A 217 5.43 40.14 8.82
N ASP A 218 6.41 39.47 8.20
CA ASP A 218 7.65 40.13 7.75
C ASP A 218 7.38 41.21 6.70
N LYS A 219 6.40 41.00 5.81
CA LYS A 219 5.96 42.01 4.84
C LYS A 219 5.22 43.20 5.45
N LYS A 220 4.64 43.06 6.65
CA LYS A 220 3.95 44.16 7.35
C LYS A 220 4.88 45.01 8.21
N LYS A 221 6.06 44.50 8.55
CA LYS A 221 7.08 45.19 9.34
C LYS A 221 8.10 45.97 8.50
N LYS A 222 7.94 45.98 7.17
CA LYS A 222 8.81 46.64 6.21
C LYS A 222 8.00 47.62 5.38
#